data_AF-A0A6A3BGG1-F1
#
_entry.id   AF-A0A6A3BGG1-F1
#
_cell.length_a   1.000
_cell.length_b   1.000
_cell.length_c   1.000
_cell.angle_alpha   90.00
_cell.angle_beta   90.00
_cell.angle_gamma   90.00
#
_symmetry.space_group_name_H-M   'P 1'
#
loop_
_entity.id
_entity.type
_entity.pdbx_description
1 polymer ?
#
loop_
_entity_poly.entity_id
_entity_poly.type
_entity_poly.pdbx_seq_one_letter_code
_entity_poly.pdbx_strand_id
1 'polypeptide(L)'
;MSMDSIEAGVSHVCGVNSVVELVCKGNNSTGQLNIPLNKGLSFASGLALGDGFNCGIRRSNGTIVCWGSMNESIEEIKFESIVVGLNFTCGLTTMNLSIVCWGPRMIKRSSAKIKHAMGFKISHSNKQKKVKPFYGPENDDGDGDGTNGSLTLISPPDDACYASWLIQHPSALNAFDSITKEAKWKKVVVFLDYDGTLSPIVDDPDKAFMSAEMRMAVREVAKYFPTSIVSGRSREKVKEFVQLSNVYYAGSHGLDILAPPRADKKVNEGAFQPAKLYLPAIQEISIELEDTIRDIQGARLEDNKFCISVHYRQVQPKDREILKERVKSLVENRPEFRLTEGKMVLEVRPSIEWNKGDALNYLLETLGFNNAKDVLPLYIGDDRTDEDAFKVIAGRREGFPIIVSSIPRDTIAWYSLRDPSDVLAFLLRLAKWKKSETSIFK
;
A
#
# COMPACT_ATOMS: atom_id res chain seq x y z
N MET A 1 4.16 -0.44 -34.11
CA MET A 1 3.31 -1.10 -33.10
C MET A 1 3.84 -0.66 -31.75
N SER A 2 3.03 0.02 -30.93
CA SER A 2 3.43 0.42 -29.58
C SER A 2 3.27 -0.76 -28.63
N MET A 3 4.25 -1.00 -27.77
CA MET A 3 4.23 -2.07 -26.77
C MET A 3 4.12 -1.47 -25.39
N ASP A 4 3.17 -1.97 -24.59
CA ASP A 4 2.95 -1.54 -23.20
C ASP A 4 3.83 -2.34 -22.24
N SER A 5 4.17 -3.58 -22.60
CA SER A 5 5.11 -4.43 -21.86
C SER A 5 5.87 -5.36 -22.79
N ILE A 6 7.07 -5.77 -22.36
CA ILE A 6 7.91 -6.74 -23.05
C ILE A 6 8.61 -7.62 -22.01
N GLU A 7 8.64 -8.92 -22.28
CA GLU A 7 9.27 -9.93 -21.45
C GLU A 7 10.13 -10.82 -22.34
N ALA A 8 11.35 -11.12 -21.88
CA ALA A 8 12.31 -11.93 -22.61
C ALA A 8 12.49 -13.29 -21.93
N GLY A 9 12.26 -14.35 -22.70
CA GLY A 9 12.67 -15.71 -22.36
C GLY A 9 14.05 -16.04 -22.91
N VAL A 10 14.42 -17.32 -22.85
CA VAL A 10 15.74 -17.79 -23.29
C VAL A 10 15.93 -17.64 -24.81
N SER A 11 14.89 -17.96 -25.60
CA SER A 11 14.95 -18.00 -27.07
C SER A 11 13.78 -17.31 -27.76
N HIS A 12 12.94 -16.60 -27.01
CA HIS A 12 11.78 -15.87 -27.51
C HIS A 12 11.47 -14.67 -26.61
N VAL A 13 10.74 -13.71 -27.17
CA VAL A 13 10.32 -12.48 -26.51
C VAL A 13 8.82 -12.33 -26.75
N CYS A 14 8.07 -12.03 -25.71
CA CYS A 14 6.64 -11.75 -25.79
C CYS A 14 6.37 -10.38 -25.18
N GLY A 15 5.29 -9.73 -25.60
CA GLY A 15 4.88 -8.48 -24.99
C GLY A 15 3.42 -8.18 -25.29
N VAL A 16 2.84 -7.27 -24.53
CA VAL A 16 1.46 -6.82 -24.74
C VAL A 16 1.50 -5.49 -25.47
N ASN A 17 0.77 -5.37 -26.58
CA ASN A 17 0.68 -4.12 -27.33
C ASN A 17 -0.35 -3.15 -26.71
N SER A 18 -0.36 -1.90 -27.17
CA SER A 18 -1.29 -0.86 -26.70
C SER A 18 -2.79 -1.13 -26.97
N VAL A 19 -3.10 -2.25 -27.63
CA VAL A 19 -4.46 -2.74 -27.91
C VAL A 19 -4.74 -4.02 -27.09
N VAL A 20 -3.89 -4.34 -26.10
CA VAL A 20 -4.00 -5.48 -25.17
C VAL A 20 -3.90 -6.84 -25.88
N GLU A 21 -3.26 -6.90 -27.04
CA GLU A 21 -2.94 -8.16 -27.70
C GLU A 21 -1.54 -8.63 -27.32
N LEU A 22 -1.40 -9.93 -27.04
CA LEU A 22 -0.11 -10.55 -26.79
C LEU A 22 0.60 -10.84 -28.11
N VAL A 23 1.83 -10.36 -28.26
CA VAL A 23 2.67 -10.53 -29.44
C VAL A 23 3.97 -11.21 -29.04
N CYS A 24 4.24 -12.38 -29.61
CA CYS A 24 5.46 -13.15 -29.33
C CYS A 24 6.30 -13.34 -30.60
N LYS A 25 7.63 -13.26 -30.48
CA LYS A 25 8.62 -13.49 -31.54
C LYS A 25 9.81 -14.30 -31.04
N GLY A 26 10.39 -15.10 -31.92
CA GLY A 26 11.59 -15.90 -31.63
C GLY A 26 11.36 -17.38 -31.95
N ASN A 27 11.93 -18.25 -31.13
CA ASN A 27 11.80 -19.70 -31.28
C ASN A 27 10.36 -20.15 -30.97
N ASN A 28 9.84 -21.13 -31.73
CA ASN A 28 8.55 -21.77 -31.49
C ASN A 28 8.62 -23.31 -31.44
N SER A 29 9.80 -23.90 -31.23
CA SER A 29 9.99 -25.37 -31.27
C SER A 29 9.10 -26.15 -30.29
N THR A 30 8.64 -25.53 -29.21
CA THR A 30 7.81 -26.15 -28.16
C THR A 30 6.41 -25.54 -28.09
N GLY A 31 6.03 -24.69 -29.05
CA GLY A 31 4.74 -24.01 -29.08
C GLY A 31 4.65 -22.77 -28.17
N GLN A 32 5.79 -22.20 -27.76
CA GLN A 32 5.83 -21.02 -26.90
C GLN A 32 5.23 -19.76 -27.54
N LEU A 33 5.15 -19.67 -28.87
CA LEU A 33 4.45 -18.57 -29.57
C LEU A 33 2.96 -18.86 -29.82
N ASN A 34 2.48 -20.07 -29.48
CA ASN A 34 1.10 -20.49 -29.73
C ASN A 34 0.19 -20.02 -28.58
N ILE A 35 -0.22 -18.75 -28.64
CA ILE A 35 -1.00 -18.09 -27.60
C ILE A 35 -2.39 -18.72 -27.49
N PRO A 36 -2.82 -19.20 -26.30
CA PRO A 36 -4.13 -19.85 -26.14
C PRO A 36 -5.29 -18.82 -26.11
N LEU A 37 -5.76 -18.42 -27.30
CA LEU A 37 -6.81 -17.41 -27.52
C LEU A 37 -8.17 -17.74 -26.87
N ASN A 38 -8.52 -19.02 -26.74
CA ASN A 38 -9.81 -19.47 -26.18
C ASN A 38 -9.90 -19.43 -24.65
N LYS A 39 -8.86 -18.95 -23.95
CA LYS A 39 -8.78 -18.96 -22.47
C LYS A 39 -9.00 -17.58 -21.82
N GLY A 40 -9.55 -16.60 -22.55
CA GLY A 40 -9.93 -15.30 -21.99
C GLY A 40 -8.75 -14.51 -21.42
N LEU A 41 -7.65 -14.46 -22.19
CA LEU A 41 -6.40 -13.85 -21.78
C LEU A 41 -6.49 -12.32 -21.86
N SER A 42 -6.99 -11.70 -20.80
CA SER A 42 -6.61 -10.32 -20.46
C SER A 42 -5.51 -10.44 -19.40
N PHE A 43 -4.29 -10.00 -19.73
CA PHE A 43 -3.19 -9.92 -18.77
C PHE A 43 -3.10 -8.47 -18.32
N ALA A 44 -3.31 -8.20 -17.03
CA ALA A 44 -3.14 -6.86 -16.46
C ALA A 44 -1.68 -6.58 -16.08
N SER A 45 -0.93 -7.63 -15.77
CA SER A 45 0.46 -7.69 -15.32
C SER A 45 0.79 -9.18 -15.06
N GLY A 46 2.07 -9.57 -15.07
CA GLY A 46 2.48 -10.93 -14.69
C GLY A 46 2.56 -11.95 -15.82
N LEU A 47 3.06 -11.55 -16.99
CA LEU A 47 3.60 -12.48 -18.00
C LEU A 47 5.03 -12.83 -17.61
N ALA A 48 5.42 -14.10 -17.68
CA ALA A 48 6.79 -14.53 -17.37
C ALA A 48 7.21 -15.67 -18.32
N LEU A 49 8.44 -15.60 -18.83
CA LEU A 49 8.93 -16.48 -19.89
C LEU A 49 10.10 -17.36 -19.39
N GLY A 50 10.09 -18.63 -19.78
CA GLY A 50 11.11 -19.63 -19.43
C GLY A 50 11.81 -20.21 -20.65
N ASP A 51 12.44 -21.37 -20.48
CA ASP A 51 13.06 -22.10 -21.59
C ASP A 51 12.00 -22.86 -22.41
N GLY A 52 11.45 -22.18 -23.41
CA GLY A 52 10.45 -22.74 -24.32
C GLY A 52 9.02 -22.81 -23.76
N PHE A 53 8.71 -22.09 -22.69
CA PHE A 53 7.35 -21.91 -22.19
C PHE A 53 7.13 -20.50 -21.65
N ASN A 54 5.87 -20.20 -21.36
CA ASN A 54 5.40 -18.93 -20.84
C ASN A 54 4.33 -19.22 -19.82
N CYS A 55 4.24 -18.39 -18.80
CA CYS A 55 3.15 -18.38 -17.83
C CYS A 55 2.59 -16.97 -17.71
N GLY A 56 1.29 -16.86 -17.42
CA GLY A 56 0.64 -15.58 -17.20
C GLY A 56 -0.50 -15.67 -16.19
N ILE A 57 -0.72 -14.61 -15.43
CA ILE A 57 -1.84 -14.50 -14.49
C ILE A 57 -3.09 -14.01 -15.22
N ARG A 58 -4.19 -14.77 -15.18
CA ARG A 58 -5.48 -14.35 -15.73
C ARG A 58 -6.04 -13.17 -14.93
N ARG A 59 -6.36 -12.05 -15.58
CA ARG A 59 -7.02 -10.90 -14.94
C ARG A 59 -8.40 -11.22 -14.37
N SER A 60 -9.12 -12.18 -14.96
CA SER A 60 -10.50 -12.50 -14.56
C SER A 60 -10.62 -13.15 -13.18
N ASN A 61 -9.63 -13.94 -12.77
CA ASN A 61 -9.71 -14.74 -11.55
C ASN A 61 -8.39 -14.85 -10.76
N GLY A 62 -7.29 -14.30 -11.27
CA GLY A 62 -5.96 -14.33 -10.63
C GLY A 62 -5.24 -15.67 -10.71
N THR A 63 -5.73 -16.63 -11.51
CA THR A 63 -5.11 -17.96 -11.66
C THR A 63 -4.06 -17.98 -12.77
N ILE A 64 -3.18 -18.97 -12.79
CA ILE A 64 -2.08 -19.03 -13.76
C ILE A 64 -2.43 -19.90 -14.95
N VAL A 65 -2.07 -19.43 -16.14
CA VAL A 65 -2.02 -20.23 -17.38
C VAL A 65 -0.60 -20.29 -17.89
N CYS A 66 -0.10 -21.49 -18.10
CA CYS A 66 1.17 -21.72 -18.81
C CYS A 66 0.93 -22.40 -20.16
N TRP A 67 1.77 -22.10 -21.15
CA TRP A 67 1.77 -22.74 -22.47
C TRP A 67 3.19 -22.82 -23.06
N GLY A 68 3.39 -23.73 -24.02
CA GLY A 68 4.69 -24.10 -24.59
C GLY A 68 5.15 -25.47 -24.08
N SER A 69 6.42 -25.60 -23.69
CA SER A 69 6.99 -26.84 -23.13
C SER A 69 6.39 -27.23 -21.77
N MET A 70 5.84 -26.25 -21.03
CA MET A 70 5.10 -26.43 -19.78
C MET A 70 3.64 -26.03 -19.98
N ASN A 71 2.72 -26.98 -19.76
CA ASN A 71 1.27 -26.77 -19.92
C ASN A 71 0.51 -27.03 -18.61
N GLU A 72 1.13 -26.76 -17.47
CA GLU A 72 0.49 -26.85 -16.15
C GLU A 72 -0.12 -25.50 -15.78
N SER A 73 -1.45 -25.46 -15.66
CA SER A 73 -2.19 -24.29 -15.18
C SER A 73 -2.63 -24.55 -13.73
N ILE A 74 -2.50 -23.57 -12.85
CA ILE A 74 -2.96 -23.66 -11.46
C ILE A 74 -4.25 -22.87 -11.34
N GLU A 75 -5.37 -23.56 -11.19
CA GLU A 75 -6.71 -22.94 -11.18
C GLU A 75 -7.30 -22.75 -9.76
N GLU A 76 -6.71 -23.36 -8.73
CA GLU A 76 -7.21 -23.30 -7.34
C GLU A 76 -6.54 -22.21 -6.49
N ILE A 77 -5.40 -21.69 -6.93
CA ILE A 77 -4.59 -20.72 -6.19
C ILE A 77 -4.51 -19.43 -7.00
N LYS A 78 -4.75 -18.31 -6.33
CA LYS A 78 -4.66 -16.97 -6.90
C LYS A 78 -3.32 -16.34 -6.59
N PHE A 79 -2.70 -15.72 -7.58
CA PHE A 79 -1.35 -15.18 -7.51
C PHE A 79 -1.34 -13.66 -7.74
N GLU A 80 -0.51 -12.98 -6.95
CA GLU A 80 -0.25 -11.54 -7.05
C GLU A 80 0.82 -11.26 -8.09
N SER A 81 1.87 -12.11 -8.11
CA SER A 81 2.96 -12.05 -9.08
C SER A 81 3.47 -13.46 -9.38
N ILE A 82 4.09 -13.61 -10.55
CA ILE A 82 4.76 -14.85 -10.96
C ILE A 82 6.13 -14.52 -11.55
N VAL A 83 7.07 -15.44 -11.34
CA VAL A 83 8.40 -15.42 -11.95
C VAL A 83 8.66 -16.80 -12.55
N VAL A 84 9.31 -16.82 -13.70
CA VAL A 84 9.65 -18.05 -14.40
C VAL A 84 11.17 -18.17 -14.47
N GLY A 85 11.70 -19.30 -14.01
CA GLY A 85 13.08 -19.69 -14.23
C GLY A 85 13.19 -20.61 -15.44
N LEU A 86 14.39 -21.17 -15.68
CA LEU A 86 14.64 -22.03 -16.84
C LEU A 86 13.62 -23.16 -17.02
N ASN A 87 13.23 -23.85 -15.93
CA ASN A 87 12.33 -25.01 -15.97
C ASN A 87 11.37 -25.07 -14.77
N PHE A 88 11.08 -23.93 -14.14
CA PHE A 88 10.17 -23.84 -13.01
C PHE A 88 9.47 -22.49 -13.01
N THR A 89 8.32 -22.44 -12.35
CA THR A 89 7.57 -21.22 -12.11
C THR A 89 7.37 -21.07 -10.62
N CYS A 90 7.53 -19.86 -10.11
CA CYS A 90 7.18 -19.49 -8.75
C CYS A 90 6.15 -18.37 -8.79
N GLY A 91 5.21 -18.39 -7.86
CA GLY A 91 4.22 -17.34 -7.72
C GLY A 91 4.02 -16.96 -6.26
N LEU A 92 3.72 -15.68 -6.04
CA LEU A 92 3.34 -15.13 -4.74
C LEU A 92 1.81 -15.21 -4.60
N THR A 93 1.32 -15.89 -3.57
CA THR A 93 -0.14 -16.04 -3.40
C THR A 93 -0.80 -14.76 -2.90
N THR A 94 -1.99 -14.44 -3.41
CA THR A 94 -2.78 -13.28 -2.97
C THR A 94 -3.30 -13.41 -1.53
N MET A 95 -3.47 -14.63 -1.03
CA MET A 95 -4.10 -14.89 0.27
C MET A 95 -3.21 -14.50 1.45
N ASN A 96 -1.90 -14.75 1.35
CA ASN A 96 -0.97 -14.59 2.47
C ASN A 96 0.47 -14.34 2.03
N LEU A 97 0.69 -13.96 0.77
CA LEU A 97 2.01 -13.69 0.19
C LEU A 97 2.99 -14.86 0.37
N SER A 98 2.49 -16.09 0.38
CA SER A 98 3.34 -17.28 0.40
C SER A 98 3.89 -17.56 -0.99
N ILE A 99 5.13 -18.02 -1.06
CA ILE A 99 5.75 -18.44 -2.32
C ILE A 99 5.35 -19.88 -2.59
N VAL A 100 4.73 -20.12 -3.75
CA VAL A 100 4.45 -21.46 -4.28
C VAL A 100 5.24 -21.62 -5.57
N CYS A 101 6.04 -22.68 -5.67
CA CYS A 101 6.83 -22.97 -6.86
C CYS A 101 6.51 -24.37 -7.39
N TRP A 102 6.48 -24.54 -8.71
CA TRP A 102 6.22 -25.81 -9.39
C TRP A 102 7.08 -25.94 -10.64
N GLY A 103 7.31 -27.18 -11.09
CA GLY A 103 8.10 -27.48 -12.27
C GLY A 103 8.85 -28.82 -12.19
N PRO A 104 9.21 -29.42 -13.33
CA PRO A 104 9.74 -30.79 -13.43
C PRO A 104 11.08 -31.03 -12.72
N ARG A 105 11.83 -29.98 -12.36
CA ARG A 105 13.13 -30.09 -11.63
C ARG A 105 13.10 -29.59 -10.19
N MET A 106 11.93 -29.30 -9.64
CA MET A 106 11.80 -29.00 -8.21
C MET A 106 12.03 -30.29 -7.40
N ILE A 107 13.12 -30.35 -6.64
CA ILE A 107 13.36 -31.43 -5.67
C ILE A 107 12.11 -31.54 -4.80
N LYS A 108 11.46 -32.72 -4.79
CA LYS A 108 10.27 -33.01 -3.97
C LYS A 108 10.62 -32.93 -2.47
N ARG A 109 10.76 -31.72 -1.92
CA ARG A 109 10.67 -31.49 -0.47
C ARG A 109 9.20 -31.31 -0.10
N SER A 110 8.58 -32.46 0.15
CA SER A 110 7.31 -32.66 0.85
C SER A 110 6.06 -32.00 0.25
N SER A 111 5.43 -32.71 -0.68
CA SER A 111 3.98 -32.64 -0.98
C SER A 111 3.08 -32.98 0.22
N ALA A 112 3.64 -33.18 1.42
CA ALA A 112 2.93 -33.44 2.67
C ALA A 112 2.55 -32.17 3.45
N LYS A 113 3.12 -30.98 3.15
CA LYS A 113 2.81 -29.73 3.89
C LYS A 113 1.59 -28.97 3.37
N ILE A 114 1.09 -29.27 2.17
CA ILE A 114 -0.10 -28.62 1.61
C ILE A 114 -1.40 -29.07 2.32
N LYS A 115 -1.43 -30.29 2.90
CA LYS A 115 -2.62 -30.81 3.60
C LYS A 115 -2.70 -30.45 5.09
N HIS A 116 -1.57 -30.06 5.72
CA HIS A 116 -1.54 -29.75 7.16
C HIS A 116 -1.91 -28.29 7.49
N ALA A 117 -1.82 -27.38 6.51
CA ALA A 117 -2.21 -25.98 6.67
C ALA A 117 -3.75 -25.75 6.67
N MET A 118 -4.57 -26.81 6.53
CA MET A 118 -6.04 -26.71 6.39
C MET A 118 -6.86 -27.49 7.44
N GLY A 119 -6.29 -27.93 8.56
CA GLY A 119 -7.07 -28.29 9.75
C GLY A 119 -8.14 -29.40 9.59
N PHE A 120 -7.97 -30.38 8.71
CA PHE A 120 -8.88 -31.53 8.63
C PHE A 120 -8.47 -32.64 9.61
N LYS A 121 -9.34 -32.94 10.59
CA LYS A 121 -9.23 -34.16 11.43
C LYS A 121 -9.49 -35.39 10.56
N ILE A 122 -8.54 -36.33 10.53
CA ILE A 122 -8.74 -37.65 9.95
C ILE A 122 -8.77 -38.69 11.09
N SER A 123 -9.87 -39.42 11.15
CA SER A 123 -10.12 -40.55 12.05
C SER A 123 -9.07 -41.66 11.87
N HIS A 124 -8.53 -42.14 12.98
CA HIS A 124 -7.60 -43.27 12.99
C HIS A 124 -8.31 -44.59 12.66
N SER A 125 -7.72 -45.35 11.73
CA SER A 125 -7.81 -46.81 11.71
C SER A 125 -6.44 -47.41 11.38
N ASN A 126 -5.81 -47.95 12.43
CA ASN A 126 -5.08 -49.22 12.52
C ASN A 126 -4.23 -49.74 11.33
N LYS A 127 -2.91 -49.82 11.56
CA LYS A 127 -2.03 -51.02 11.61
C LYS A 127 -0.58 -50.60 11.24
N GLN A 128 0.35 -50.60 12.18
CA GLN A 128 1.24 -51.69 12.63
C GLN A 128 2.43 -52.04 11.71
N LYS A 129 3.61 -52.11 12.38
CA LYS A 129 4.85 -52.88 12.10
C LYS A 129 5.95 -52.15 11.29
N LYS A 130 7.08 -51.80 11.94
CA LYS A 130 8.35 -52.57 12.19
C LYS A 130 9.29 -52.40 10.97
N VAL A 131 10.59 -52.06 11.02
CA VAL A 131 11.74 -52.56 11.82
C VAL A 131 12.89 -51.51 11.80
N LYS A 132 13.80 -51.70 12.77
CA LYS A 132 15.03 -51.01 13.21
C LYS A 132 16.23 -50.88 12.21
N PRO A 133 17.29 -50.12 12.60
CA PRO A 133 18.43 -49.66 11.78
C PRO A 133 19.71 -50.49 11.96
N PHE A 134 20.73 -50.33 11.09
CA PHE A 134 22.09 -50.83 11.32
C PHE A 134 23.20 -50.01 10.62
N TYR A 135 24.40 -50.08 11.20
CA TYR A 135 25.64 -49.26 11.12
C TYR A 135 26.45 -49.25 9.79
N GLY A 136 27.33 -48.23 9.62
CA GLY A 136 28.28 -47.91 8.51
C GLY A 136 29.48 -48.86 8.29
N PRO A 137 30.73 -48.44 7.91
CA PRO A 137 31.30 -47.14 7.50
C PRO A 137 32.25 -47.20 6.24
N GLU A 138 33.07 -46.15 6.00
CA GLU A 138 34.37 -46.11 5.23
C GLU A 138 34.32 -46.24 3.68
N ASN A 139 35.12 -45.60 2.78
CA ASN A 139 36.36 -44.80 2.72
C ASN A 139 36.23 -43.83 1.51
N ASP A 140 36.68 -42.57 1.57
CA ASP A 140 38.01 -42.03 1.21
C ASP A 140 38.39 -42.17 -0.28
N ASP A 141 38.47 -41.03 -0.97
CA ASP A 141 39.55 -40.66 -1.88
C ASP A 141 39.31 -39.24 -2.41
N GLY A 142 40.29 -38.38 -2.16
CA GLY A 142 40.27 -36.96 -2.46
C GLY A 142 40.84 -36.59 -3.82
N ASP A 143 40.41 -35.42 -4.28
CA ASP A 143 41.16 -34.38 -4.98
C ASP A 143 40.25 -33.12 -4.87
N GLY A 144 40.66 -31.95 -4.41
CA GLY A 144 41.98 -31.34 -4.45
C GLY A 144 41.86 -30.01 -5.19
N ASP A 145 41.50 -28.95 -4.45
CA ASP A 145 41.85 -27.52 -4.66
C ASP A 145 41.35 -26.82 -5.96
N GLY A 146 40.78 -25.62 -6.00
CA GLY A 146 40.56 -24.50 -5.09
C GLY A 146 39.81 -23.46 -5.97
N THR A 147 38.90 -22.63 -5.48
CA THR A 147 39.27 -21.27 -5.06
C THR A 147 37.99 -20.53 -4.65
N ASN A 148 38.03 -19.94 -3.45
CA ASN A 148 37.31 -18.76 -2.97
C ASN A 148 35.99 -18.37 -3.66
N GLY A 149 34.88 -18.96 -3.19
CA GLY A 149 33.53 -18.44 -3.41
C GLY A 149 33.18 -17.37 -2.38
N SER A 150 33.30 -16.11 -2.80
CA SER A 150 32.75 -14.93 -2.11
C SER A 150 31.28 -15.15 -1.74
N LEU A 151 30.94 -14.92 -0.47
CA LEU A 151 29.57 -14.82 0.02
C LEU A 151 28.88 -13.61 -0.63
N THR A 152 28.21 -13.82 -1.76
CA THR A 152 27.23 -12.85 -2.27
C THR A 152 25.83 -13.25 -1.82
N LEU A 153 25.34 -12.47 -0.87
CA LEU A 153 23.96 -12.39 -0.37
C LEU A 153 22.99 -12.23 -1.55
N ILE A 154 21.92 -13.04 -1.56
CA ILE A 154 20.83 -12.96 -2.55
C ILE A 154 19.82 -11.91 -2.06
N SER A 155 19.59 -10.87 -2.86
CA SER A 155 18.63 -9.77 -2.62
C SER A 155 17.16 -10.18 -2.87
N PRO A 156 16.16 -9.65 -2.12
CA PRO A 156 14.73 -9.84 -2.38
C PRO A 156 14.06 -8.58 -2.98
N PRO A 157 12.77 -8.66 -3.36
CA PRO A 157 12.21 -9.03 -4.67
C PRO A 157 12.06 -7.84 -5.67
N ASP A 158 12.15 -8.11 -6.98
CA ASP A 158 11.91 -7.17 -8.12
C ASP A 158 12.48 -5.74 -7.98
N ASP A 159 13.76 -5.64 -7.57
CA ASP A 159 14.51 -4.38 -7.46
C ASP A 159 14.47 -3.53 -8.74
N ALA A 160 14.32 -4.12 -9.94
CA ALA A 160 14.37 -3.37 -11.20
C ALA A 160 13.14 -2.45 -11.43
N CYS A 161 11.92 -2.93 -11.14
CA CYS A 161 10.70 -2.14 -11.32
C CYS A 161 10.63 -1.03 -10.26
N TYR A 162 10.96 -1.36 -9.01
CA TYR A 162 11.08 -0.38 -7.94
C TYR A 162 12.21 0.63 -8.21
N ALA A 163 13.36 0.20 -8.72
CA ALA A 163 14.45 1.10 -9.11
C ALA A 163 14.05 2.03 -10.26
N SER A 164 13.31 1.54 -11.27
CA SER A 164 12.78 2.38 -12.35
C SER A 164 11.78 3.42 -11.82
N TRP A 165 10.91 3.01 -10.90
CA TRP A 165 9.99 3.92 -10.22
C TRP A 165 10.72 4.97 -9.37
N LEU A 166 11.81 4.59 -8.69
CA LEU A 166 12.67 5.50 -7.94
C LEU A 166 13.44 6.50 -8.84
N ILE A 167 13.58 6.25 -10.14
CA ILE A 167 14.11 7.28 -11.07
C ILE A 167 13.10 8.41 -11.23
N GLN A 168 11.80 8.08 -11.28
CA GLN A 168 10.71 9.05 -11.42
C GLN A 168 10.34 9.71 -10.09
N HIS A 169 10.41 8.95 -9.00
CA HIS A 169 10.05 9.36 -7.64
C HIS A 169 11.20 9.02 -6.68
N PRO A 170 12.32 9.76 -6.73
CA PRO A 170 13.50 9.45 -5.92
C PRO A 170 13.22 9.45 -4.43
N SER A 171 13.97 8.63 -3.68
CA SER A 171 13.87 8.59 -2.23
C SER A 171 14.12 9.97 -1.63
N ALA A 172 13.19 10.48 -0.82
CA ALA A 172 13.34 11.75 -0.11
C ALA A 172 14.50 11.72 0.90
N LEU A 173 14.89 10.55 1.40
CA LEU A 173 16.09 10.38 2.24
C LEU A 173 17.37 10.59 1.43
N ASN A 174 17.43 10.04 0.22
CA ASN A 174 18.57 10.21 -0.69
C ASN A 174 18.64 11.65 -1.24
N ALA A 175 17.48 12.25 -1.53
CA ALA A 175 17.36 13.62 -2.02
C ALA A 175 17.33 14.68 -0.90
N PHE A 176 17.54 14.30 0.36
CA PHE A 176 17.34 15.16 1.51
C PHE A 176 18.15 16.46 1.46
N ASP A 177 19.41 16.39 1.00
CA ASP A 177 20.27 17.58 0.92
C ASP A 177 19.78 18.56 -0.16
N SER A 178 19.22 18.06 -1.26
CA SER A 178 18.55 18.89 -2.28
C SER A 178 17.27 19.53 -1.73
N ILE A 179 16.42 18.73 -1.06
CA ILE A 179 15.18 19.19 -0.41
C ILE A 179 15.48 20.32 0.58
N THR A 180 16.47 20.12 1.46
CA THR A 180 16.81 21.12 2.49
C THR A 180 17.51 22.35 1.92
N LYS A 181 18.28 22.21 0.84
CA LYS A 181 18.86 23.36 0.12
C LYS A 181 17.78 24.29 -0.42
N GLU A 182 16.70 23.75 -0.98
CA GLU A 182 15.55 24.53 -1.44
C GLU A 182 14.70 25.09 -0.28
N ALA A 183 14.64 24.36 0.84
CA ALA A 183 13.90 24.76 2.03
C ALA A 183 14.59 25.85 2.87
N LYS A 184 15.91 26.03 2.74
CA LYS A 184 16.75 26.89 3.62
C LYS A 184 16.23 28.31 3.82
N TRP A 185 15.63 28.91 2.80
CA TRP A 185 15.13 30.29 2.84
C TRP A 185 13.60 30.38 2.77
N LYS A 186 12.93 29.25 2.99
CA LYS A 186 11.47 29.16 2.94
C LYS A 186 10.90 28.79 4.31
N LYS A 187 9.67 29.22 4.57
CA LYS A 187 8.84 28.79 5.69
C LYS A 187 8.28 27.41 5.36
N VAL A 188 8.89 26.39 5.95
CA VAL A 188 8.44 25.00 5.76
C VAL A 188 7.20 24.74 6.63
N VAL A 189 6.18 24.13 6.04
CA VAL A 189 4.97 23.67 6.71
C VAL A 189 4.84 22.17 6.45
N VAL A 190 4.67 21.37 7.50
CA VAL A 190 4.68 19.91 7.40
C VAL A 190 3.26 19.37 7.55
N PHE A 191 2.86 18.51 6.62
CA PHE A 191 1.60 17.78 6.62
C PHE A 191 1.89 16.29 6.59
N LEU A 192 1.27 15.55 7.49
CA LEU A 192 1.54 14.13 7.67
C LEU A 192 0.21 13.39 7.66
N ASP A 193 0.07 12.44 6.74
CA ASP A 193 -0.95 11.41 6.87
C ASP A 193 -0.65 10.50 8.08
N TYR A 194 -1.64 9.73 8.54
CA TYR A 194 -1.50 8.87 9.70
C TYR A 194 -1.30 7.38 9.36
N ASP A 195 -2.32 6.72 8.79
CA ASP A 195 -2.32 5.27 8.56
C ASP A 195 -1.45 4.92 7.36
N GLY A 196 -0.48 4.02 7.50
CA GLY A 196 0.47 3.73 6.41
C GLY A 196 1.63 4.73 6.30
N THR A 197 1.53 5.88 6.96
CA THR A 197 2.56 6.92 6.99
C THR A 197 3.27 7.02 8.35
N LEU A 198 2.55 7.42 9.41
CA LEU A 198 3.07 7.53 10.78
C LEU A 198 2.87 6.26 11.61
N SER A 199 1.95 5.41 11.20
CA SER A 199 1.68 4.10 11.77
C SER A 199 1.72 3.05 10.66
N PRO A 200 2.19 1.81 10.91
CA PRO A 200 2.02 0.73 9.95
C PRO A 200 0.54 0.45 9.67
N ILE A 201 0.26 -0.04 8.47
CA ILE A 201 -1.07 -0.58 8.12
C ILE A 201 -1.27 -1.89 8.89
N VAL A 202 -2.37 -1.97 9.65
CA VAL A 202 -2.74 -3.14 10.45
C VAL A 202 -4.14 -3.64 10.08
N ASP A 203 -4.44 -4.90 10.39
CA ASP A 203 -5.76 -5.49 10.11
C ASP A 203 -6.87 -4.95 11.01
N ASP A 204 -6.51 -4.54 12.24
CA ASP A 204 -7.42 -3.99 13.24
C ASP A 204 -7.18 -2.47 13.33
N PRO A 205 -8.03 -1.62 12.75
CA PRO A 205 -7.83 -0.18 12.73
C PRO A 205 -7.68 0.44 14.12
N ASP A 206 -8.21 -0.18 15.17
CA ASP A 206 -8.08 0.31 16.55
C ASP A 206 -6.68 0.05 17.14
N LYS A 207 -5.82 -0.69 16.43
CA LYS A 207 -4.45 -1.04 16.82
C LYS A 207 -3.38 -0.37 15.95
N ALA A 208 -3.76 0.58 15.10
CA ALA A 208 -2.84 1.34 14.27
C ALA A 208 -2.10 2.39 15.10
N PHE A 209 -1.34 1.98 16.10
CA PHE A 209 -0.62 2.88 16.99
C PHE A 209 0.72 3.32 16.37
N MET A 210 1.00 4.62 16.42
CA MET A 210 2.34 5.13 16.15
C MET A 210 3.33 4.72 17.26
N SER A 211 4.58 4.44 16.90
CA SER A 211 5.62 4.12 17.88
C SER A 211 6.01 5.33 18.74
N ALA A 212 6.67 5.07 19.87
CA ALA A 212 7.18 6.14 20.74
C ALA A 212 8.22 7.01 20.00
N GLU A 213 9.06 6.38 19.16
CA GLU A 213 10.09 7.02 18.35
C GLU A 213 9.47 7.92 17.30
N MET A 214 8.43 7.46 16.59
CA MET A 214 7.70 8.28 15.61
C MET A 214 7.04 9.47 16.30
N ARG A 215 6.40 9.26 17.44
CA ARG A 215 5.78 10.34 18.22
C ARG A 215 6.81 11.39 18.64
N MET A 216 8.00 10.95 19.06
CA MET A 216 9.11 11.84 19.34
C MET A 216 9.59 12.61 18.11
N ALA A 217 9.72 11.94 16.96
CA ALA A 217 10.14 12.59 15.72
C ALA A 217 9.14 13.69 15.28
N VAL A 218 7.85 13.38 15.27
CA VAL A 218 6.79 14.38 14.97
C VAL A 218 6.84 15.53 15.97
N ARG A 219 7.02 15.25 17.27
CA ARG A 219 7.17 16.28 18.30
C ARG A 219 8.36 17.20 18.03
N GLU A 220 9.52 16.65 17.68
CA GLU A 220 10.71 17.44 17.37
C GLU A 220 10.51 18.28 16.10
N VAL A 221 9.89 17.74 15.05
CA VAL A 221 9.53 18.51 13.85
C VAL A 221 8.58 19.66 14.20
N ALA A 222 7.55 19.39 15.00
CA ALA A 222 6.55 20.38 15.42
C ALA A 222 7.10 21.49 16.33
N LYS A 223 8.32 21.37 16.86
CA LYS A 223 9.00 22.49 17.56
C LYS A 223 9.49 23.57 16.59
N TYR A 224 9.82 23.18 15.37
CA TYR A 224 10.47 24.06 14.39
C TYR A 224 9.55 24.44 13.23
N PHE A 225 8.56 23.60 12.92
CA PHE A 225 7.69 23.77 11.76
C PHE A 225 6.22 23.65 12.17
N PRO A 226 5.32 24.52 11.67
CA PRO A 226 3.88 24.26 11.76
C PRO A 226 3.59 22.89 11.16
N THR A 227 3.02 22.01 11.97
CA THR A 227 2.83 20.60 11.63
C THR A 227 1.37 20.22 11.77
N SER A 228 0.82 19.54 10.76
CA SER A 228 -0.56 19.07 10.71
C SER A 228 -0.62 17.58 10.50
N ILE A 229 -1.45 16.89 11.29
CA ILE A 229 -1.84 15.50 11.05
C ILE A 229 -3.15 15.51 10.28
N VAL A 230 -3.15 14.92 9.09
CA VAL A 230 -4.32 14.83 8.20
C VAL A 230 -4.72 13.37 8.12
N SER A 231 -5.97 13.02 8.41
CA SER A 231 -6.38 11.61 8.48
C SER A 231 -7.83 11.43 8.05
N GLY A 232 -8.14 10.24 7.51
CA GLY A 232 -9.52 9.81 7.30
C GLY A 232 -10.27 9.51 8.60
N ARG A 233 -9.54 9.21 9.68
CA ARG A 233 -10.12 8.91 11.01
C ARG A 233 -10.77 10.15 11.62
N SER A 234 -11.68 9.95 12.57
CA SER A 234 -12.18 11.07 13.39
C SER A 234 -11.02 11.82 14.06
N ARG A 235 -11.21 13.13 14.22
CA ARG A 235 -10.20 14.01 14.84
C ARG A 235 -9.87 13.55 16.26
N GLU A 236 -10.87 13.09 17.00
CA GLU A 236 -10.71 12.58 18.36
C GLU A 236 -9.82 11.33 18.39
N LYS A 237 -10.07 10.35 17.51
CA LYS A 237 -9.31 9.08 17.45
C LYS A 237 -7.86 9.30 17.04
N VAL A 238 -7.61 10.06 15.98
CA VAL A 238 -6.22 10.34 15.56
C VAL A 238 -5.46 11.16 16.63
N LYS A 239 -6.14 12.05 17.35
CA LYS A 239 -5.54 12.78 18.48
C LYS A 239 -5.19 11.87 19.66
N GLU A 240 -6.03 10.89 19.97
CA GLU A 240 -5.75 9.86 20.98
C GLU A 240 -4.53 9.01 20.61
N PHE A 241 -4.35 8.72 19.33
CA PHE A 241 -3.20 7.97 18.85
C PHE A 241 -1.92 8.78 18.82
N VAL A 242 -1.97 10.07 18.43
CA VAL A 242 -0.79 10.94 18.28
C VAL A 242 -0.36 11.63 19.57
N GLN A 243 -1.29 12.00 20.45
CA GLN A 243 -1.02 12.56 21.80
C GLN A 243 0.00 13.73 21.81
N LEU A 244 -0.06 14.59 20.81
CA LEU A 244 0.71 15.85 20.76
C LEU A 244 -0.24 17.04 20.84
N SER A 245 0.10 18.04 21.64
CA SER A 245 -0.73 19.24 21.84
C SER A 245 -0.36 20.40 20.92
N ASN A 246 0.82 20.35 20.29
CA ASN A 246 1.40 21.41 19.47
C ASN A 246 1.31 21.17 17.96
N VAL A 247 0.38 20.30 17.52
CA VAL A 247 0.11 20.02 16.09
C VAL A 247 -1.35 20.33 15.76
N TYR A 248 -1.60 20.65 14.49
CA TYR A 248 -2.94 20.72 13.94
C TYR A 248 -3.48 19.31 13.71
N TYR A 249 -4.76 19.10 13.95
CA TYR A 249 -5.43 17.83 13.63
C TYR A 249 -6.56 18.06 12.65
N ALA A 250 -6.48 17.42 11.49
CA ALA A 250 -7.51 17.40 10.47
C ALA A 250 -8.04 15.96 10.33
N GLY A 251 -9.14 15.68 11.03
CA GLY A 251 -9.83 14.40 10.95
C GLY A 251 -10.90 14.37 9.86
N SER A 252 -11.45 13.19 9.61
CA SER A 252 -12.56 12.96 8.69
C SER A 252 -12.25 13.46 7.27
N HIS A 253 -11.04 13.17 6.78
CA HIS A 253 -10.49 13.68 5.51
C HIS A 253 -10.41 15.21 5.45
N GLY A 254 -10.25 15.85 6.61
CA GLY A 254 -10.16 17.30 6.76
C GLY A 254 -11.48 18.03 6.98
N LEU A 255 -12.57 17.32 7.24
CA LEU A 255 -13.87 17.91 7.58
C LEU A 255 -13.98 18.32 9.07
N ASP A 256 -13.03 17.91 9.92
CA ASP A 256 -12.93 18.36 11.31
C ASP A 256 -11.51 18.78 11.62
N ILE A 257 -11.24 20.09 11.56
CA ILE A 257 -9.90 20.66 11.75
C ILE A 257 -9.84 21.44 13.07
N LEU A 258 -8.83 21.13 13.90
CA LEU A 258 -8.55 21.84 15.14
C LEU A 258 -7.11 22.33 15.16
N ALA A 259 -6.94 23.62 15.41
CA ALA A 259 -5.65 24.22 15.66
C ALA A 259 -5.15 23.90 17.09
N PRO A 260 -3.82 23.82 17.30
CA PRO A 260 -3.27 23.71 18.64
C PRO A 260 -3.59 24.98 19.46
N PRO A 261 -3.75 24.87 20.79
CA PRO A 261 -3.98 26.04 21.65
C PRO A 261 -2.82 27.05 21.50
N ARG A 262 -3.13 28.33 21.24
CA ARG A 262 -2.13 29.42 21.23
C ARG A 262 -2.13 30.12 22.58
N ALA A 263 -0.95 30.31 23.19
CA ALA A 263 -0.80 30.97 24.48
C ALA A 263 -1.28 32.45 24.47
N ASP A 264 -1.30 33.07 23.29
CA ASP A 264 -1.40 34.53 23.15
C ASP A 264 -2.76 35.01 22.63
N LYS A 265 -3.65 34.09 22.21
CA LYS A 265 -4.99 34.41 21.71
C LYS A 265 -6.05 33.93 22.69
N LYS A 266 -6.73 34.88 23.36
CA LYS A 266 -7.96 34.66 24.15
C LYS A 266 -9.19 34.22 23.32
N VAL A 267 -9.02 33.97 22.02
CA VAL A 267 -10.10 33.52 21.14
C VAL A 267 -9.94 32.01 20.98
N ASN A 268 -10.84 31.25 21.60
CA ASN A 268 -11.13 29.87 21.21
C ASN A 268 -11.71 29.93 19.78
N GLU A 269 -10.86 30.00 18.75
CA GLU A 269 -11.28 29.67 17.39
C GLU A 269 -11.70 28.19 17.45
N GLY A 270 -13.01 27.94 17.40
CA GLY A 270 -13.58 26.60 17.47
C GLY A 270 -13.10 25.71 16.32
N ALA A 271 -13.37 24.40 16.41
CA ALA A 271 -13.05 23.49 15.32
C ALA A 271 -13.69 23.96 14.00
N PHE A 272 -12.92 23.94 12.92
CA PHE A 272 -13.42 24.19 11.57
C PHE A 272 -14.09 22.93 11.04
N GLN A 273 -15.38 23.06 10.74
CA GLN A 273 -16.26 21.94 10.39
C GLN A 273 -17.21 22.36 9.26
N PRO A 274 -16.76 22.32 7.99
CA PRO A 274 -17.56 22.80 6.85
C PRO A 274 -18.82 21.95 6.64
N ALA A 275 -18.81 20.70 7.09
CA ALA A 275 -19.95 19.77 7.04
C ALA A 275 -20.82 19.79 8.31
N LYS A 276 -20.65 20.73 9.25
CA LYS A 276 -21.33 20.67 10.57
C LYS A 276 -22.85 20.50 10.50
N LEU A 277 -23.49 21.08 9.49
CA LEU A 277 -24.94 20.99 9.28
C LEU A 277 -25.43 19.55 8.97
N TYR A 278 -24.54 18.67 8.53
CA TYR A 278 -24.85 17.28 8.18
C TYR A 278 -24.80 16.33 9.40
N LEU A 279 -24.26 16.76 10.55
CA LEU A 279 -24.07 15.89 11.72
C LEU A 279 -25.35 15.15 12.17
N PRO A 280 -26.53 15.79 12.25
CA PRO A 280 -27.76 15.08 12.62
C PRO A 280 -28.09 13.95 11.64
N ALA A 281 -28.04 14.22 10.33
CA ALA A 281 -28.31 13.22 9.30
C ALA A 281 -27.25 12.10 9.28
N ILE A 282 -25.98 12.40 9.57
CA ILE A 282 -24.93 11.39 9.73
C ILE A 282 -25.23 10.45 10.89
N GLN A 283 -25.69 10.99 12.03
CA GLN A 283 -26.07 10.19 13.19
C GLN A 283 -27.26 9.27 12.87
N GLU A 284 -28.27 9.77 12.17
CA GLU A 284 -29.40 8.96 11.69
C GLU A 284 -28.92 7.84 10.75
N ILE A 285 -28.09 8.16 9.75
CA ILE A 285 -27.51 7.18 8.83
C ILE A 285 -26.67 6.13 9.58
N SER A 286 -25.90 6.53 10.59
CA SER A 286 -25.10 5.62 11.41
C SER A 286 -25.98 4.58 12.10
N ILE A 287 -27.08 5.01 12.72
CA ILE A 287 -28.05 4.13 13.39
C ILE A 287 -28.70 3.16 12.39
N GLU A 288 -29.12 3.67 11.23
CA GLU A 288 -29.71 2.84 10.18
C GLU A 288 -28.71 1.83 9.59
N LEU A 289 -27.45 2.23 9.40
CA LEU A 289 -26.41 1.34 8.92
C LEU A 289 -26.08 0.24 9.93
N GLU A 290 -26.01 0.58 11.22
CA GLU A 290 -25.80 -0.40 12.30
C GLU A 290 -26.91 -1.47 12.30
N ASP A 291 -28.16 -1.09 12.07
CA ASP A 291 -29.29 -2.01 11.90
C ASP A 291 -29.16 -2.84 10.61
N THR A 292 -28.82 -2.18 9.50
CA THR A 292 -28.70 -2.78 8.16
C THR A 292 -27.65 -3.88 8.07
N ILE A 293 -26.55 -3.74 8.81
CA ILE A 293 -25.43 -4.70 8.80
C ILE A 293 -25.47 -5.72 9.95
N ARG A 294 -26.43 -5.62 10.88
CA ARG A 294 -26.45 -6.37 12.14
C ARG A 294 -26.39 -7.89 11.98
N ASP A 295 -27.05 -8.42 10.95
CA ASP A 295 -27.12 -9.85 10.62
C ASP A 295 -25.94 -10.33 9.75
N ILE A 296 -25.07 -9.42 9.28
CA ILE A 296 -23.94 -9.74 8.40
C ILE A 296 -22.68 -9.98 9.24
N GLN A 297 -22.39 -11.24 9.51
CA GLN A 297 -21.22 -11.61 10.31
C GLN A 297 -19.91 -11.10 9.69
N GLY A 298 -19.13 -10.37 10.49
CA GLY A 298 -17.84 -9.80 10.10
C GLY A 298 -17.91 -8.38 9.53
N ALA A 299 -19.12 -7.83 9.32
CA ALA A 299 -19.28 -6.42 9.02
C ALA A 299 -19.02 -5.58 10.29
N ARG A 300 -18.38 -4.42 10.13
CA ARG A 300 -18.16 -3.48 11.25
C ARG A 300 -18.42 -2.06 10.80
N LEU A 301 -19.13 -1.30 11.63
CA LEU A 301 -19.30 0.14 11.46
C LEU A 301 -18.19 0.88 12.20
N GLU A 302 -17.65 1.93 11.59
CA GLU A 302 -16.75 2.89 12.23
C GLU A 302 -17.27 4.31 11.99
N ASP A 303 -17.56 5.01 13.08
CA ASP A 303 -17.99 6.40 13.06
C ASP A 303 -16.76 7.32 13.10
N ASN A 304 -16.48 7.94 11.95
CA ASN A 304 -15.45 8.95 11.77
C ASN A 304 -16.01 10.38 11.78
N LYS A 305 -17.17 10.61 12.42
CA LYS A 305 -17.88 11.88 12.62
C LYS A 305 -18.48 12.54 11.39
N PHE A 306 -17.68 12.78 10.36
CA PHE A 306 -18.14 13.27 9.05
C PHE A 306 -18.03 12.20 7.95
N CYS A 307 -17.76 10.95 8.34
CA CYS A 307 -17.66 9.80 7.47
C CYS A 307 -18.09 8.58 8.28
N ILE A 308 -19.00 7.76 7.75
CA ILE A 308 -19.33 6.46 8.32
C ILE A 308 -18.69 5.39 7.45
N SER A 309 -17.85 4.54 8.02
CA SER A 309 -17.12 3.50 7.29
C SER A 309 -17.69 2.12 7.63
N VAL A 310 -18.15 1.39 6.62
CA VAL A 310 -18.61 0.00 6.73
C VAL A 310 -17.49 -0.92 6.24
N HIS A 311 -16.80 -1.55 7.18
CA HIS A 311 -15.72 -2.49 6.90
C HIS A 311 -16.30 -3.88 6.61
N TYR A 312 -15.90 -4.47 5.48
CA TYR A 312 -16.37 -5.80 5.07
C TYR A 312 -15.22 -6.77 4.76
N ARG A 313 -14.01 -6.48 5.25
CA ARG A 313 -12.83 -7.38 5.12
C ARG A 313 -13.09 -8.76 5.69
N GLN A 314 -13.73 -8.83 6.87
CA GLN A 314 -14.02 -10.07 7.60
C GLN A 314 -15.36 -10.71 7.18
N VAL A 315 -16.11 -10.10 6.25
CA VAL A 315 -17.37 -10.63 5.74
C VAL A 315 -17.10 -11.77 4.76
N GLN A 316 -17.87 -12.85 4.87
CA GLN A 316 -17.77 -14.01 3.98
C GLN A 316 -18.04 -13.59 2.52
N PRO A 317 -17.31 -14.11 1.52
CA PRO A 317 -17.45 -13.68 0.13
C PRO A 317 -18.87 -13.70 -0.42
N LYS A 318 -19.68 -14.69 -0.03
CA LYS A 318 -21.09 -14.84 -0.44
C LYS A 318 -22.00 -13.71 0.05
N ASP A 319 -21.66 -13.06 1.16
CA ASP A 319 -22.50 -12.04 1.81
C ASP A 319 -22.03 -10.61 1.47
N ARG A 320 -20.90 -10.46 0.76
CA ARG A 320 -20.30 -9.15 0.43
C ARG A 320 -21.18 -8.33 -0.50
N GLU A 321 -21.69 -8.92 -1.58
CA GLU A 321 -22.55 -8.20 -2.52
C GLU A 321 -23.90 -7.84 -1.86
N ILE A 322 -24.40 -8.69 -0.96
CA ILE A 322 -25.60 -8.40 -0.16
C ILE A 322 -25.35 -7.18 0.73
N LEU A 323 -24.22 -7.12 1.44
CA LEU A 323 -23.84 -5.96 2.24
C LEU A 323 -23.75 -4.69 1.40
N LYS A 324 -23.04 -4.75 0.26
CA LYS A 324 -22.84 -3.60 -0.61
C LYS A 324 -24.17 -3.05 -1.12
N GLU A 325 -25.06 -3.93 -1.57
CA GLU A 325 -26.38 -3.53 -2.06
C GLU A 325 -27.20 -2.88 -0.95
N ARG A 326 -27.25 -3.48 0.25
CA ARG A 326 -27.99 -2.91 1.39
C ARG A 326 -27.49 -1.52 1.78
N VAL A 327 -26.16 -1.34 1.88
CA VAL A 327 -25.56 -0.02 2.19
C VAL A 327 -25.86 0.97 1.07
N LYS A 328 -25.77 0.56 -0.20
CA LYS A 328 -26.06 1.41 -1.35
C LYS A 328 -27.53 1.85 -1.37
N SER A 329 -28.49 0.94 -1.18
CA SER A 329 -29.92 1.27 -1.16
C SER A 329 -30.28 2.27 -0.06
N LEU A 330 -29.60 2.19 1.10
CA LEU A 330 -29.77 3.15 2.19
C LEU A 330 -29.32 4.56 1.78
N VAL A 331 -28.23 4.68 1.02
CA VAL A 331 -27.67 5.98 0.61
C VAL A 331 -28.33 6.54 -0.66
N GLU A 332 -28.85 5.69 -1.54
CA GLU A 332 -29.38 6.09 -2.86
C GLU A 332 -30.48 7.15 -2.80
N ASN A 333 -31.30 7.16 -1.75
CA ASN A 333 -32.38 8.14 -1.55
C ASN A 333 -31.94 9.41 -0.79
N ARG A 334 -30.63 9.64 -0.64
CA ARG A 334 -30.03 10.73 0.14
C ARG A 334 -29.01 11.48 -0.71
N PRO A 335 -29.44 12.37 -1.64
CA PRO A 335 -28.55 13.05 -2.59
C PRO A 335 -27.47 13.91 -1.90
N GLU A 336 -27.72 14.33 -0.66
CA GLU A 336 -26.80 15.08 0.18
C GLU A 336 -25.65 14.22 0.76
N PHE A 337 -25.66 12.91 0.51
CA PHE A 337 -24.61 11.96 0.83
C PHE A 337 -24.11 11.20 -0.41
N ARG A 338 -22.86 10.77 -0.36
CA ARG A 338 -22.22 9.94 -1.38
C ARG A 338 -21.62 8.71 -0.76
N LEU A 339 -21.65 7.61 -1.52
CA LEU A 339 -20.98 6.37 -1.20
C LEU A 339 -19.65 6.31 -1.97
N THR A 340 -18.53 6.13 -1.26
CA THR A 340 -17.23 5.86 -1.87
C THR A 340 -16.73 4.48 -1.46
N GLU A 341 -16.09 3.75 -2.39
CA GLU A 341 -15.50 2.43 -2.11
C GLU A 341 -13.98 2.55 -1.96
N GLY A 342 -13.47 1.97 -0.89
CA GLY A 342 -12.04 1.79 -0.60
C GLY A 342 -11.65 0.31 -0.56
N LYS A 343 -10.47 0.00 -0.03
CA LYS A 343 -9.98 -1.39 0.06
C LYS A 343 -10.73 -2.16 1.15
N MET A 344 -11.79 -2.86 0.75
CA MET A 344 -12.68 -3.64 1.64
C MET A 344 -13.44 -2.77 2.65
N VAL A 345 -13.78 -1.54 2.26
CA VAL A 345 -14.56 -0.58 3.06
C VAL A 345 -15.47 0.25 2.15
N LEU A 346 -16.70 0.47 2.60
CA LEU A 346 -17.63 1.45 2.00
C LEU A 346 -17.72 2.66 2.92
N GLU A 347 -17.72 3.85 2.37
CA GLU A 347 -17.69 5.10 3.14
C GLU A 347 -18.85 6.00 2.72
N VAL A 348 -19.69 6.34 3.69
CA VAL A 348 -20.79 7.28 3.51
C VAL A 348 -20.33 8.64 4.02
N ARG A 349 -20.35 9.64 3.13
CA ARG A 349 -19.83 10.98 3.40
C ARG A 349 -20.79 12.05 2.89
N PRO A 350 -20.86 13.23 3.51
CA PRO A 350 -21.55 14.38 2.92
C PRO A 350 -21.08 14.65 1.49
N SER A 351 -22.02 14.90 0.59
CA SER A 351 -21.79 15.30 -0.80
C SER A 351 -21.38 16.77 -0.87
N ILE A 352 -20.22 17.09 -0.29
CA ILE A 352 -19.58 18.40 -0.42
C ILE A 352 -18.27 18.28 -1.20
N GLU A 353 -17.91 19.34 -1.90
CA GLU A 353 -16.62 19.48 -2.57
C GLU A 353 -15.54 19.77 -1.51
N TRP A 354 -15.03 18.70 -0.91
CA TRP A 354 -13.95 18.76 0.07
C TRP A 354 -13.09 17.49 0.03
N ASN A 355 -11.77 17.65 0.07
CA ASN A 355 -10.78 16.58 0.13
C ASN A 355 -9.53 17.01 0.96
N LYS A 356 -8.51 16.13 1.06
CA LYS A 356 -7.27 16.43 1.80
C LYS A 356 -6.48 17.62 1.21
N GLY A 357 -6.61 17.89 -0.08
CA GLY A 357 -6.06 19.09 -0.72
C GLY A 357 -6.76 20.38 -0.30
N ASP A 358 -8.08 20.37 -0.15
CA ASP A 358 -8.84 21.51 0.41
C ASP A 358 -8.46 21.77 1.87
N ALA A 359 -8.29 20.70 2.65
CA ALA A 359 -7.79 20.78 4.02
C ALA A 359 -6.37 21.39 4.09
N LEU A 360 -5.48 21.01 3.18
CA LEU A 360 -4.15 21.60 3.04
C LEU A 360 -4.24 23.10 2.74
N ASN A 361 -5.05 23.51 1.77
CA ASN A 361 -5.24 24.92 1.43
C ASN A 361 -5.78 25.72 2.61
N TYR A 362 -6.82 25.22 3.29
CA TYR A 362 -7.37 25.84 4.48
C TYR A 362 -6.33 26.02 5.59
N LEU A 363 -5.50 25.00 5.83
CA LEU A 363 -4.43 25.06 6.84
C LEU A 363 -3.35 26.07 6.45
N LEU A 364 -2.94 26.12 5.18
CA LEU A 364 -2.01 27.15 4.70
C LEU A 364 -2.60 28.56 4.84
N GLU A 365 -3.87 28.75 4.51
CA GLU A 365 -4.57 30.02 4.67
C GLU A 365 -4.64 30.45 6.14
N THR A 366 -5.00 29.52 7.04
CA THR A 366 -5.08 29.74 8.49
C THR A 366 -3.71 30.11 9.09
N LEU A 367 -2.62 29.61 8.50
CA LEU A 367 -1.26 29.97 8.87
C LEU A 367 -0.78 31.30 8.24
N GLY A 368 -1.58 31.93 7.38
CA GLY A 368 -1.26 33.18 6.69
C GLY A 368 -0.40 32.99 5.43
N PHE A 369 -0.43 31.80 4.83
CA PHE A 369 0.47 31.38 3.76
C PHE A 369 -0.18 31.19 2.39
N ASN A 370 -1.46 31.53 2.22
CA ASN A 370 -2.22 31.27 1.00
C ASN A 370 -1.49 31.75 -0.28
N ASN A 371 -0.95 32.97 -0.25
CA ASN A 371 -0.24 33.63 -1.37
C ASN A 371 1.26 33.83 -1.13
N ALA A 372 1.83 33.16 -0.13
CA ALA A 372 3.22 33.36 0.25
C ALA A 372 4.15 32.54 -0.66
N LYS A 373 4.96 33.22 -1.47
CA LYS A 373 5.98 32.60 -2.36
C LYS A 373 7.18 32.03 -1.60
N ASP A 374 7.34 32.42 -0.34
CA ASP A 374 8.39 31.95 0.55
C ASP A 374 7.94 30.75 1.39
N VAL A 375 6.82 30.09 1.08
CA VAL A 375 6.32 28.92 1.83
C VAL A 375 6.62 27.63 1.07
N LEU A 376 7.00 26.60 1.83
CA LEU A 376 7.26 25.26 1.31
C LEU A 376 6.39 24.25 2.07
N PRO A 377 5.23 23.86 1.52
CA PRO A 377 4.45 22.75 2.06
C PRO A 377 5.16 21.42 1.76
N LEU A 378 5.43 20.62 2.79
CA LEU A 378 5.93 19.26 2.67
C LEU A 378 4.83 18.32 3.14
N TYR A 379 4.32 17.47 2.26
CA TYR A 379 3.25 16.53 2.58
C TYR A 379 3.75 15.10 2.40
N ILE A 380 3.57 14.26 3.42
CA ILE A 380 3.91 12.84 3.39
C ILE A 380 2.63 12.01 3.56
N GLY A 381 2.34 11.11 2.62
CA GLY A 381 1.14 10.26 2.65
C GLY A 381 1.27 8.98 1.84
N ASP A 382 0.46 7.96 2.10
CA ASP A 382 0.58 6.62 1.49
C ASP A 382 -0.59 6.27 0.55
N ASP A 383 -1.73 6.96 0.65
CA ASP A 383 -2.99 6.50 0.07
C ASP A 383 -3.47 7.35 -1.12
N ARG A 384 -4.55 6.88 -1.76
CA ARG A 384 -5.15 7.57 -2.91
C ARG A 384 -5.72 8.94 -2.53
N THR A 385 -6.14 9.14 -1.27
CA THR A 385 -6.71 10.41 -0.82
C THR A 385 -5.63 11.48 -0.62
N ASP A 386 -4.39 11.08 -0.35
CA ASP A 386 -3.25 11.99 -0.27
C ASP A 386 -2.85 12.59 -1.63
N GLU A 387 -3.19 11.92 -2.74
CA GLU A 387 -2.99 12.47 -4.09
C GLU A 387 -3.71 13.81 -4.30
N ASP A 388 -4.82 14.05 -3.59
CA ASP A 388 -5.51 15.33 -3.66
C ASP A 388 -4.68 16.45 -3.04
N ALA A 389 -3.96 16.17 -1.94
CA ALA A 389 -3.00 17.10 -1.36
C ALA A 389 -1.75 17.25 -2.23
N PHE A 390 -1.27 16.15 -2.83
CA PHE A 390 -0.13 16.21 -3.74
C PHE A 390 -0.43 17.10 -4.96
N LYS A 391 -1.62 16.99 -5.57
CA LYS A 391 -2.09 17.84 -6.68
C LYS A 391 -2.03 19.33 -6.35
N VAL A 392 -2.46 19.70 -5.15
CA VAL A 392 -2.37 21.08 -4.69
C VAL A 392 -0.92 21.55 -4.64
N ILE A 393 -0.02 20.76 -4.02
CA ILE A 393 1.40 21.13 -3.93
C ILE A 393 2.06 21.21 -5.31
N ALA A 394 1.87 20.20 -6.16
CA ALA A 394 2.47 20.17 -7.49
C ALA A 394 1.97 21.32 -8.37
N GLY A 395 0.68 21.67 -8.28
CA GLY A 395 0.08 22.81 -8.97
C GLY A 395 0.68 24.16 -8.55
N ARG A 396 1.03 24.31 -7.26
CA ARG A 396 1.72 25.50 -6.74
C ARG A 396 3.18 25.60 -7.22
N ARG A 397 3.80 24.48 -7.65
CA ARG A 397 5.23 24.35 -7.97
C ARG A 397 6.15 24.77 -6.81
N GLU A 398 5.61 24.79 -5.60
CA GLU A 398 6.25 25.22 -4.37
C GLU A 398 5.86 24.21 -3.30
N GLY A 399 6.82 23.39 -2.85
CA GLY A 399 6.58 22.33 -1.88
C GLY A 399 7.08 20.96 -2.34
N PHE A 400 6.96 19.96 -1.47
CA PHE A 400 7.39 18.59 -1.74
C PHE A 400 6.28 17.60 -1.37
N PRO A 401 5.54 17.07 -2.35
CA PRO A 401 4.67 15.94 -2.14
C PRO A 401 5.51 14.65 -2.14
N ILE A 402 5.36 13.85 -1.08
CA ILE A 402 6.15 12.64 -0.83
C ILE A 402 5.21 11.46 -0.60
N ILE A 403 5.27 10.46 -1.47
CA ILE A 403 4.49 9.22 -1.32
C ILE A 403 5.21 8.22 -0.42
N VAL A 404 4.48 7.51 0.43
CA VAL A 404 4.97 6.36 1.19
C VAL A 404 4.51 5.08 0.50
N SER A 405 5.43 4.32 -0.09
CA SER A 405 5.08 3.06 -0.73
C SER A 405 6.29 2.15 -0.93
N SER A 406 6.15 0.89 -0.53
CA SER A 406 7.16 -0.15 -0.76
C SER A 406 7.01 -0.83 -2.12
N ILE A 407 6.00 -0.43 -2.89
CA ILE A 407 5.69 -0.91 -4.24
C ILE A 407 5.49 0.27 -5.18
N PRO A 408 5.82 0.16 -6.47
CA PRO A 408 5.52 1.21 -7.44
C PRO A 408 4.02 1.53 -7.46
N ARG A 409 3.69 2.83 -7.53
CA ARG A 409 2.32 3.33 -7.67
C ARG A 409 2.29 4.50 -8.64
N ASP A 410 1.20 4.62 -9.38
CA ASP A 410 0.92 5.85 -10.11
C ASP A 410 0.65 6.96 -9.09
N THR A 411 1.49 7.99 -9.11
CA THR A 411 1.43 9.09 -8.16
C THR A 411 1.93 10.36 -8.82
N ILE A 412 1.44 11.51 -8.35
CA ILE A 412 2.01 12.80 -8.75
C ILE A 412 3.11 13.29 -7.80
N ALA A 413 3.38 12.56 -6.72
CA ALA A 413 4.40 12.90 -5.74
C ALA A 413 5.78 13.02 -6.41
N TRP A 414 6.63 13.93 -5.96
CA TRP A 414 7.94 14.15 -6.56
C TRP A 414 9.01 13.26 -5.94
N TYR A 415 8.80 12.86 -4.69
CA TYR A 415 9.69 11.98 -3.95
C TYR A 415 8.91 10.83 -3.34
N SER A 416 9.65 9.80 -2.93
CA SER A 416 9.10 8.64 -2.24
C SER A 416 9.83 8.36 -0.92
N LEU A 417 9.15 7.66 -0.03
CA LEU A 417 9.69 6.97 1.14
C LEU A 417 9.17 5.55 1.11
N ARG A 418 9.96 4.55 1.52
CA ARG A 418 9.57 3.16 1.33
C ARG A 418 8.44 2.72 2.26
N ASP A 419 8.51 3.12 3.52
CA ASP A 419 7.62 2.67 4.59
C ASP A 419 7.69 3.62 5.81
N PRO A 420 6.90 3.42 6.88
CA PRO A 420 6.93 4.28 8.06
C PRO A 420 8.31 4.42 8.74
N SER A 421 9.24 3.49 8.55
CA SER A 421 10.60 3.59 9.09
C SER A 421 11.42 4.65 8.34
N ASP A 422 11.24 4.73 7.02
CA ASP A 422 11.83 5.78 6.19
C ASP A 422 11.24 7.16 6.54
N VAL A 423 9.93 7.22 6.82
CA VAL A 423 9.26 8.43 7.34
C VAL A 423 9.88 8.87 8.66
N LEU A 424 10.08 7.94 9.60
CA LEU A 424 10.74 8.23 10.88
C LEU A 424 12.15 8.82 10.66
N ALA A 425 12.97 8.17 9.82
CA ALA A 425 14.32 8.62 9.52
C ALA A 425 14.32 10.02 8.89
N PHE A 426 13.39 10.28 7.97
CA PHE A 426 13.25 11.57 7.29
C PHE A 426 12.88 12.68 8.28
N LEU A 427 11.89 12.47 9.14
CA LEU A 427 11.44 13.45 10.14
C LEU A 427 12.54 13.75 11.17
N LEU A 428 13.28 12.73 11.64
CA LEU A 428 14.43 12.93 12.53
C LEU A 428 15.52 13.77 11.86
N ARG A 429 15.84 13.49 10.59
CA ARG A 429 16.83 14.26 9.82
C ARG A 429 16.36 15.71 9.60
N LEU A 430 15.07 15.92 9.33
CA LEU A 430 14.45 17.24 9.17
C LEU A 430 14.55 18.08 10.44
N ALA A 431 14.19 17.51 11.60
CA ALA A 431 14.33 18.18 12.89
C ALA A 431 15.79 18.49 13.23
N LYS A 432 16.72 17.54 12.98
CA LYS A 432 18.15 17.73 13.21
C LYS A 432 18.73 18.85 12.35
N TRP A 433 18.37 18.89 11.07
CA TRP A 433 18.77 19.95 10.14
C TRP A 433 18.36 21.32 10.70
N LYS A 434 17.09 21.50 11.09
CA LYS A 434 16.63 22.80 11.58
C LYS A 434 17.23 23.20 12.92
N LYS A 435 17.45 22.23 13.81
CA LYS A 435 18.19 22.43 15.06
C LYS A 435 19.61 22.95 14.80
N SER A 436 20.32 22.37 13.82
CA SER A 436 21.68 22.80 13.49
C SER A 436 21.74 24.22 12.91
N GLU A 437 20.77 24.61 12.08
CA GLU A 437 20.67 25.99 11.60
C GLU A 437 20.47 26.96 12.77
N THR A 438 19.56 26.63 13.69
CA THR A 438 19.22 27.52 14.82
C THR A 438 20.41 27.71 15.78
N SER A 439 21.27 26.70 15.94
CA SER A 439 22.49 26.78 16.76
C SER A 439 23.63 27.58 16.13
N ILE A 440 23.60 27.82 14.81
CA ILE A 440 24.63 28.62 14.10
C ILE A 440 24.34 30.13 14.24
N PHE A 441 23.09 30.51 14.52
CA PHE A 441 22.65 31.90 14.69
C PHE A 441 22.47 32.33 16.17
N LYS A 442 22.81 31.45 17.11
CA LYS A 442 22.98 31.77 18.54
C LYS A 442 24.46 31.81 18.86
#